data_AF-A0A497HDC2-F1
#
_entry.id   AF-A0A497HDC2-F1
#
_cell.length_a   1.000
_cell.length_b   1.000
_cell.length_c   1.000
_cell.angle_alpha   90.00
_cell.angle_beta   90.00
_cell.angle_gamma   90.00
#
_symmetry.space_group_name_H-M   'P 1'
#
loop_
_entity.id
_entity.type
_entity.pdbx_description
1 polymer ?
#
loop_
_entity_poly.entity_id
_entity_poly.type
_entity_poly.pdbx_seq_one_letter_code
_entity_poly.pdbx_strand_id
1 'polypeptide(L)'
;MKVYGFIKNHKGVSTVIASILTLAIVVALVAVAYVYINSSTSNLSPEISAFITVDYSNGQINIVMNSGDMIKNAFKNGSWYNLEVKINGAIVNTSNVTCSTGDDFLAGSKITITKTLHSGDTVSVIYKPANQLLREYTYS
;
A
#
# COMPACT_ATOMS: atom_id res chain seq x y z
N MET A 1 19.32 76.53 -26.37
CA MET A 1 18.91 75.55 -25.34
C MET A 1 18.33 74.32 -26.06
N LYS A 2 19.04 73.20 -26.11
CA LYS A 2 18.57 71.94 -26.74
C LYS A 2 18.04 71.04 -25.63
N VAL A 3 16.75 70.72 -25.66
CA VAL A 3 16.11 69.80 -24.71
C VAL A 3 16.13 68.40 -25.31
N TYR A 4 16.73 67.45 -24.58
CA TYR A 4 16.85 66.04 -24.95
C TYR A 4 15.51 65.31 -24.77
N GLY A 5 15.01 64.68 -25.83
CA GLY A 5 13.88 63.74 -25.76
C GLY A 5 14.38 62.31 -25.57
N PHE A 6 14.42 61.81 -24.35
CA PHE A 6 14.57 60.37 -24.06
C PHE A 6 13.21 59.70 -24.23
N ILE A 7 12.93 59.12 -25.40
CA ILE A 7 11.80 58.20 -25.57
C ILE A 7 12.22 56.84 -25.01
N LYS A 8 11.80 56.53 -23.77
CA LYS A 8 11.82 55.16 -23.27
C LYS A 8 10.75 54.37 -24.01
N ASN A 9 11.17 53.44 -24.87
CA ASN A 9 10.29 52.46 -25.51
C ASN A 9 9.69 51.53 -24.46
N HIS A 10 8.54 51.90 -23.90
CA HIS A 10 7.67 50.95 -23.21
C HIS A 10 6.96 50.12 -24.29
N LYS A 11 7.57 49.00 -24.70
CA LYS A 11 6.89 47.98 -25.48
C LYS A 11 5.87 47.29 -24.57
N GLY A 12 4.73 47.94 -24.34
CA GLY A 12 3.60 47.37 -23.60
C GLY A 12 3.04 46.19 -24.38
N VAL A 13 2.95 45.04 -23.74
CA VAL A 13 2.23 43.88 -24.29
C VAL A 13 0.75 44.24 -24.34
N SER A 14 0.07 43.98 -25.47
CA SER A 14 -1.36 44.28 -25.60
C SER A 14 -2.15 43.60 -24.47
N THR A 15 -3.06 44.34 -23.83
CA THR A 15 -3.92 43.84 -22.73
C THR A 15 -4.64 42.55 -23.12
N VAL A 16 -5.04 42.42 -24.40
CA VAL A 16 -5.70 41.22 -24.94
C VAL A 16 -4.75 40.03 -25.01
N ILE A 17 -3.49 40.24 -25.38
CA ILE A 17 -2.49 39.17 -25.45
C ILE A 17 -2.13 38.72 -24.03
N ALA A 18 -2.01 39.66 -23.09
CA ALA A 18 -1.73 39.37 -21.70
C ALA A 18 -2.85 38.56 -21.03
N SER A 19 -4.12 38.88 -21.31
CA SER A 19 -5.26 38.14 -20.73
C SER A 19 -5.36 36.73 -21.27
N ILE A 20 -5.15 36.52 -22.58
CA ILE A 20 -5.15 35.19 -23.20
C ILE A 20 -4.01 34.34 -22.64
N LEU A 21 -2.81 34.90 -22.53
CA LEU A 21 -1.65 34.18 -21.98
C LEU A 21 -1.87 33.79 -20.50
N THR A 22 -2.42 34.71 -19.70
CA THR A 22 -2.70 34.44 -18.29
C THR A 22 -3.75 33.34 -18.12
N LEU A 23 -4.81 33.37 -18.94
CA LEU A 23 -5.84 32.32 -18.92
C LEU A 23 -5.24 30.95 -19.29
N ALA A 24 -4.40 30.89 -20.32
CA ALA A 24 -3.75 29.65 -20.74
C ALA A 24 -2.86 29.07 -19.62
N ILE A 25 -2.10 29.91 -18.92
CA ILE A 25 -1.25 29.48 -17.80
C ILE A 25 -2.09 28.96 -16.64
N VAL A 26 -3.17 29.66 -16.28
CA VAL A 26 -4.06 29.22 -15.19
C VAL A 26 -4.68 27.86 -15.50
N VAL A 27 -5.18 27.65 -16.73
CA VAL A 27 -5.77 26.37 -17.14
C VAL A 27 -4.71 25.26 -17.11
N ALA A 28 -3.49 25.51 -17.57
CA ALA A 28 -2.42 24.53 -17.53
C ALA A 28 -2.05 24.14 -16.09
N LEU A 29 -1.95 25.12 -15.17
CA LEU A 29 -1.64 24.85 -13.77
C LEU A 29 -2.76 24.07 -13.07
N VAL A 30 -4.03 24.42 -13.33
CA VAL A 30 -5.19 23.70 -12.78
C VAL A 30 -5.22 22.25 -13.27
N ALA A 31 -4.93 22.01 -14.55
CA ALA A 31 -4.86 20.65 -15.10
C ALA A 31 -3.77 19.80 -14.44
N VAL A 32 -2.56 20.36 -14.25
CA VAL A 32 -1.46 19.67 -13.57
C VAL A 32 -1.80 19.39 -12.11
N ALA A 33 -2.38 20.36 -11.40
CA ALA A 33 -2.82 20.18 -10.02
C ALA A 33 -3.91 19.11 -9.90
N TYR A 34 -4.85 19.07 -10.84
CA TYR A 34 -5.90 18.05 -10.88
C TYR A 34 -5.34 16.65 -11.08
N VAL A 35 -4.40 16.46 -12.00
CA VAL A 35 -3.72 15.17 -12.20
C VAL A 35 -2.93 14.77 -10.95
N TYR A 36 -2.20 15.72 -10.35
CA TYR A 36 -1.40 15.47 -9.15
C TYR A 36 -2.26 15.02 -7.95
N ILE A 37 -3.38 15.71 -7.68
CA ILE A 37 -4.30 15.38 -6.58
C ILE A 37 -4.92 13.99 -6.80
N ASN A 38 -5.39 13.68 -8.01
CA ASN A 38 -6.02 12.38 -8.29
C ASN A 38 -5.03 11.22 -8.44
N SER A 39 -3.75 11.50 -8.71
CA SER A 39 -2.71 10.47 -8.73
C SER A 39 -2.26 10.02 -7.33
N SER A 40 -2.65 10.76 -6.28
CA SER A 40 -2.21 10.56 -4.89
C SER A 40 -3.21 9.80 -4.03
N THR A 41 -4.30 9.27 -4.57
CA THR A 41 -5.14 8.32 -3.83
C THR A 41 -4.34 7.03 -3.70
N SER A 42 -3.94 6.67 -2.48
CA SER A 42 -3.42 5.35 -2.14
C SER A 42 -4.35 4.30 -2.74
N ASN A 43 -3.98 3.74 -3.88
CA ASN A 43 -4.74 2.71 -4.57
C ASN A 43 -4.57 1.41 -3.77
N LEU A 44 -5.20 1.36 -2.58
CA LEU A 44 -5.38 0.12 -1.87
C LEU A 44 -6.12 -0.81 -2.82
N SER A 45 -5.59 -2.02 -2.96
CA SER A 45 -6.27 -3.06 -3.70
C SER A 45 -7.63 -3.34 -3.04
N PRO A 46 -8.62 -3.84 -3.80
CA PRO A 46 -9.88 -4.26 -3.19
C PRO A 46 -9.63 -5.28 -2.07
N GLU A 47 -10.48 -5.23 -1.06
CA GLU A 47 -10.52 -6.23 -0.01
C GLU A 47 -10.77 -7.62 -0.60
N ILE A 48 -10.27 -8.64 0.08
CA ILE A 48 -10.41 -10.04 -0.30
C ILE A 48 -11.21 -10.79 0.76
N SER A 49 -11.85 -11.89 0.36
CA SER A 49 -12.51 -12.80 1.30
C SER A 49 -11.66 -14.05 1.48
N ALA A 50 -11.00 -14.20 2.63
CA ALA A 50 -10.19 -15.38 2.95
C ALA A 50 -10.58 -15.95 4.32
N PHE A 51 -10.98 -17.21 4.36
CA PHE A 51 -11.32 -17.91 5.59
C PHE A 51 -10.08 -18.64 6.12
N ILE A 52 -9.49 -18.10 7.18
CA ILE A 52 -8.23 -18.57 7.74
C ILE A 52 -8.46 -19.12 9.16
N THR A 53 -7.95 -20.32 9.41
CA THR A 53 -7.80 -20.88 10.76
C THR A 53 -6.37 -20.68 11.24
N VAL A 54 -6.22 -20.30 12.51
CA VAL A 54 -4.93 -20.20 13.18
C VAL A 54 -4.97 -21.12 14.40
N ASP A 55 -4.05 -22.08 14.44
CA ASP A 55 -3.90 -23.03 15.52
C ASP A 55 -2.47 -22.99 16.05
N TYR A 56 -2.29 -23.14 17.37
CA TYR A 56 -0.98 -23.28 17.98
C TYR A 56 -0.80 -24.70 18.51
N SER A 57 0.20 -25.41 18.01
CA SER A 57 0.53 -26.77 18.44
C SER A 57 2.04 -27.03 18.34
N ASN A 58 2.58 -27.79 19.29
CA ASN A 58 4.00 -28.21 19.30
C ASN A 58 5.01 -27.04 19.15
N GLY A 59 4.74 -25.87 19.72
CA GLY A 59 5.62 -24.70 19.61
C GLY A 59 5.59 -24.01 18.24
N GLN A 60 4.59 -24.35 17.41
CA GLN A 60 4.42 -23.82 16.07
C GLN A 60 3.02 -23.23 15.90
N ILE A 61 2.96 -22.11 15.18
CA ILE A 61 1.71 -21.47 14.78
C ILE A 61 1.40 -21.97 13.37
N ASN A 62 0.26 -22.59 13.20
CA ASN A 62 -0.22 -23.13 11.94
C ASN A 62 -1.36 -22.26 11.44
N ILE A 63 -1.16 -21.64 10.29
CA ILE A 63 -2.13 -20.77 9.63
C ILE A 63 -2.58 -21.50 8.38
N VAL A 64 -3.85 -21.88 8.33
CA VAL A 64 -4.43 -22.66 7.22
C VAL A 64 -5.51 -21.84 6.55
N MET A 65 -5.41 -21.68 5.23
CA MET A 65 -6.49 -21.09 4.44
C MET A 65 -7.49 -22.19 4.09
N ASN A 66 -8.69 -22.14 4.64
CA ASN A 66 -9.71 -23.17 4.37
C ASN A 66 -10.41 -22.92 3.03
N SER A 67 -10.69 -21.65 2.73
CA SER A 67 -11.41 -21.23 1.52
C SER A 67 -11.24 -19.73 1.27
N GLY A 68 -11.62 -19.26 0.07
CA GLY A 68 -11.64 -17.85 -0.28
C GLY A 68 -10.76 -17.47 -1.47
N ASP A 69 -10.53 -16.17 -1.62
CA ASP A 69 -9.74 -15.57 -2.70
C ASP A 69 -8.24 -15.85 -2.50
N MET A 70 -7.59 -16.27 -3.59
CA MET A 70 -6.15 -16.51 -3.58
C MET A 70 -5.37 -15.21 -3.32
N ILE A 71 -4.41 -15.28 -2.40
CA ILE A 71 -3.45 -14.22 -2.13
C ILE A 71 -2.21 -14.47 -2.97
N LYS A 72 -2.17 -13.84 -4.15
CA LYS A 72 -1.01 -13.90 -5.05
C LYS A 72 0.20 -13.21 -4.44
N ASN A 73 1.40 -13.75 -4.65
CA ASN A 73 2.65 -13.24 -4.10
C ASN A 73 2.53 -12.94 -2.59
N ALA A 74 2.00 -13.88 -1.82
CA ALA A 74 2.00 -13.78 -0.36
C ALA A 74 3.44 -13.62 0.14
N PHE A 75 4.35 -14.38 -0.46
CA PHE A 75 5.80 -14.24 -0.32
C PHE A 75 6.44 -13.79 -1.64
N LYS A 76 7.56 -13.09 -1.53
CA LYS A 76 8.42 -12.75 -2.67
C LYS A 76 9.87 -12.77 -2.22
N ASN A 77 10.72 -13.52 -2.92
CA ASN A 77 12.14 -13.66 -2.59
C ASN A 77 12.37 -14.09 -1.11
N GLY A 78 11.53 -15.00 -0.59
CA GLY A 78 11.63 -15.46 0.80
C GLY A 78 11.24 -14.43 1.87
N SER A 79 10.58 -13.33 1.50
CA SER A 79 10.08 -12.30 2.40
C SER A 79 8.57 -12.08 2.24
N TRP A 80 7.92 -11.55 3.27
CA TRP A 80 6.51 -11.14 3.22
C TRP A 80 6.28 -10.07 2.14
N TYR A 81 5.31 -10.26 1.25
CA TYR A 81 5.01 -9.31 0.19
C TYR A 81 3.56 -8.80 0.26
N ASN A 82 2.58 -9.60 -0.16
CA ASN A 82 1.16 -9.25 -0.06
C ASN A 82 0.48 -9.78 1.21
N LEU A 83 1.11 -10.74 1.89
CA LEU A 83 0.66 -11.23 3.20
C LEU A 83 1.63 -10.78 4.27
N GLU A 84 1.13 -10.52 5.47
CA GLU A 84 1.94 -10.26 6.66
C GLU A 84 1.33 -10.97 7.85
N VAL A 85 2.19 -11.50 8.73
CA VAL A 85 1.78 -12.02 10.03
C VAL A 85 2.46 -11.21 11.11
N LYS A 86 1.67 -10.70 12.05
CA LYS A 86 2.14 -10.00 13.24
C LYS A 86 1.87 -10.81 14.48
N ILE A 87 2.81 -10.80 15.41
CA ILE A 87 2.62 -11.34 16.76
C ILE A 87 2.81 -10.19 17.75
N ASN A 88 1.80 -9.88 18.56
CA ASN A 88 1.77 -8.72 19.46
C ASN A 88 2.14 -7.39 18.73
N GLY A 89 1.67 -7.23 17.50
CA GLY A 89 1.95 -6.06 16.65
C GLY A 89 3.31 -6.03 15.96
N ALA A 90 4.23 -6.96 16.26
CA ALA A 90 5.53 -7.07 15.59
C ALA A 90 5.48 -8.03 14.40
N ILE A 91 6.03 -7.63 13.26
CA ILE A 91 6.09 -8.46 12.05
C ILE A 91 6.98 -9.68 12.31
N VAL A 92 6.48 -10.86 11.95
CA VAL A 92 7.22 -12.12 12.07
C VAL A 92 8.32 -12.17 11.01
N ASN A 93 9.54 -12.56 11.39
CA ASN A 93 10.62 -12.81 10.44
C ASN A 93 10.33 -14.08 9.62
N THR A 94 10.47 -14.00 8.30
CA THR A 94 10.26 -15.13 7.39
C THR A 94 11.27 -16.27 7.54
N SER A 95 12.40 -16.06 8.23
CA SER A 95 13.37 -17.12 8.52
C SER A 95 12.79 -18.32 9.27
N ASN A 96 11.71 -18.09 10.02
CA ASN A 96 11.04 -19.12 10.82
C ASN A 96 9.71 -19.57 10.20
N VAL A 97 9.45 -19.18 8.94
CA VAL A 97 8.17 -19.38 8.26
C VAL A 97 8.35 -20.36 7.12
N THR A 98 7.50 -21.38 7.07
CA THR A 98 7.42 -22.32 5.96
C THR A 98 6.02 -22.29 5.36
N CYS A 99 5.92 -22.29 4.03
CA CYS A 99 4.67 -22.31 3.29
C CYS A 99 4.59 -23.59 2.45
N SER A 100 3.45 -24.28 2.47
CA SER A 100 3.26 -25.54 1.75
C SER A 100 3.18 -25.40 0.22
N THR A 101 2.83 -24.22 -0.28
CA THR A 101 2.47 -23.99 -1.70
C THR A 101 3.39 -23.01 -2.44
N GLY A 102 4.51 -22.61 -1.83
CA GLY A 102 5.46 -21.65 -2.41
C GLY A 102 5.09 -20.20 -2.12
N ASP A 103 5.15 -19.34 -3.15
CA ASP A 103 5.00 -17.89 -3.01
C ASP A 103 3.53 -17.42 -2.89
N ASP A 104 2.58 -18.21 -3.38
CA ASP A 104 1.14 -17.91 -3.32
C ASP A 104 0.47 -18.59 -2.12
N PHE A 105 -0.53 -17.92 -1.55
CA PHE A 105 -1.36 -18.47 -0.47
C PHE A 105 -2.80 -18.66 -0.95
N LEU A 106 -3.19 -19.92 -1.11
CA LEU A 106 -4.49 -20.35 -1.66
C LEU A 106 -5.22 -21.29 -0.71
N ALA A 107 -6.49 -21.57 -0.98
CA ALA A 107 -7.26 -22.56 -0.21
C ALA A 107 -6.53 -23.92 -0.14
N GLY A 108 -6.46 -24.49 1.05
CA GLY A 108 -5.67 -25.67 1.41
C GLY A 108 -4.21 -25.40 1.78
N SER A 109 -3.70 -24.18 1.57
CA SER A 109 -2.33 -23.83 1.92
C SER A 109 -2.16 -23.71 3.42
N LYS A 110 -0.98 -24.11 3.88
CA LYS A 110 -0.56 -24.05 5.28
C LYS A 110 0.73 -23.24 5.39
N ILE A 111 0.70 -22.24 6.25
CA ILE A 111 1.86 -21.52 6.72
C ILE A 111 2.17 -21.98 8.14
N THR A 112 3.39 -22.43 8.38
CA THR A 112 3.87 -22.80 9.70
C THR A 112 4.94 -21.82 10.15
N ILE A 113 4.74 -21.25 11.34
CA ILE A 113 5.67 -20.31 11.95
C ILE A 113 6.24 -20.96 13.21
N THR A 114 7.55 -21.14 13.24
CA THR A 114 8.24 -21.67 14.42
C THR A 114 8.48 -20.54 15.41
N LYS A 115 7.57 -20.39 16.37
CA LYS A 115 7.66 -19.42 17.46
C LYS A 115 6.76 -19.85 18.62
N THR A 116 7.34 -19.82 19.82
CA THR A 116 6.60 -20.04 21.06
C THR A 116 5.69 -18.86 21.35
N LEU A 117 4.41 -19.15 21.60
CA LEU A 117 3.42 -18.20 22.09
C LEU A 117 3.23 -18.37 23.60
N HIS A 118 2.98 -17.27 24.29
CA HIS A 118 2.57 -17.23 25.69
C HIS A 118 1.10 -16.82 25.78
N SER A 119 0.41 -17.28 26.82
CA SER A 119 -0.98 -16.91 27.05
C SER A 119 -1.12 -15.39 27.08
N GLY A 120 -2.07 -14.87 26.31
CA GLY A 120 -2.28 -13.44 26.04
C GLY A 120 -1.66 -12.93 24.75
N ASP A 121 -0.79 -13.70 24.08
CA ASP A 121 -0.21 -13.28 22.80
C ASP A 121 -1.26 -13.28 21.67
N THR A 122 -1.21 -12.26 20.82
CA THR A 122 -2.09 -12.11 19.66
C THR A 122 -1.35 -12.36 18.36
N VAL A 123 -1.96 -13.13 17.46
CA VAL A 123 -1.49 -13.40 16.10
C VAL A 123 -2.47 -12.76 15.12
N SER A 124 -1.98 -11.81 14.33
CA SER A 124 -2.78 -11.11 13.32
C SER A 124 -2.27 -11.45 11.92
N VAL A 125 -3.17 -11.90 11.05
CA VAL A 125 -2.89 -12.19 9.63
C VAL A 125 -3.48 -11.06 8.79
N ILE A 126 -2.65 -10.39 8.00
CA ILE A 126 -2.98 -9.14 7.33
C ILE A 126 -2.70 -9.25 5.83
N TYR A 127 -3.68 -8.87 5.01
CA TYR A 127 -3.51 -8.65 3.59
C TYR A 127 -3.05 -7.22 3.33
N LYS A 128 -1.76 -7.05 3.01
CA LYS A 128 -1.11 -5.73 2.89
C LYS A 128 -1.69 -4.83 1.80
N PRO A 129 -2.02 -5.32 0.59
CA PRO A 129 -2.50 -4.46 -0.49
C PRO A 129 -3.80 -3.70 -0.17
N ALA A 130 -4.69 -4.27 0.65
CA ALA A 130 -5.89 -3.59 1.15
C ALA A 130 -5.75 -3.12 2.60
N ASN A 131 -4.60 -3.35 3.25
CA ASN A 131 -4.40 -3.20 4.69
C ASN A 131 -5.51 -3.86 5.53
N GLN A 132 -5.97 -5.02 5.09
CA GLN A 132 -7.11 -5.72 5.64
C GLN A 132 -6.67 -6.77 6.66
N LEU A 133 -7.24 -6.75 7.85
CA LEU A 133 -7.09 -7.82 8.83
C LEU A 133 -7.95 -9.02 8.40
N LEU A 134 -7.32 -10.14 8.07
CA LEU A 134 -8.03 -11.37 7.66
C LEU A 134 -8.44 -12.20 8.87
N ARG A 135 -7.55 -12.30 9.85
CA ARG A 135 -7.80 -13.08 11.08
C ARG A 135 -6.97 -12.55 12.22
N GLU A 136 -7.58 -12.51 13.39
CA GLU A 136 -6.89 -12.36 14.67
C GLU A 136 -7.13 -13.61 15.52
N TYR A 137 -6.09 -14.06 16.20
CA TYR A 137 -6.11 -15.19 17.10
C TYR A 137 -5.37 -14.81 18.38
N THR A 138 -6.05 -14.89 19.52
CA THR A 138 -5.43 -14.70 20.83
C THR A 138 -5.16 -16.07 21.44
N TYR A 139 -3.90 -16.35 21.77
CA TYR A 139 -3.55 -17.57 22.46
C TYR A 139 -3.95 -17.45 23.93
N SER A 140 -4.77 -18.38 24.42
CA SER A 140 -5.25 -18.45 25.80
C SER A 140 -4.58 -19.58 26.55
#